data_AF-A0A2N6FJN1-F1
#
_entry.id   AF-A0A2N6FJN1-F1
#
_cell.length_a   1.000
_cell.length_b   1.000
_cell.length_c   1.000
_cell.angle_alpha   90.00
_cell.angle_beta   90.00
_cell.angle_gamma   90.00
#
_symmetry.space_group_name_H-M   'P 1'
#
loop_
_entity.id
_entity.type
_entity.pdbx_description
1 polymer ?
#
loop_
_entity_poly.entity_id
_entity_poly.type
_entity_poly.pdbx_seq_one_letter_code
_entity_poly.pdbx_strand_id
1 'polypeptide(L)'
;GSPPPEEPFVLAALFLEEFARKCPIDGQQHIGEALRIANQLLTPHCQHFRISHGVRHIARELLVGIFRLRRGPGFKGERRFLRHPQTPMSLELFALWQQAQGEDETLANAWRELLAKSPAQPQNEPPPEQQQGRPRRRRPRRRSRKPRPNA
;
A
#
# COMPACT_ATOMS: atom_id res chain seq x y z
N GLY A 1 -4.53 -8.26 -29.61
CA GLY A 1 -5.39 -8.05 -28.44
C GLY A 1 -4.51 -7.86 -27.23
N SER A 2 -4.88 -6.99 -26.30
CA SER A 2 -4.17 -6.88 -25.01
C SER A 2 -4.28 -8.21 -24.25
N PRO A 3 -3.25 -8.66 -23.51
CA PRO A 3 -3.40 -9.81 -22.62
C PRO A 3 -4.54 -9.58 -21.62
N PRO A 4 -5.21 -10.64 -21.16
CA PRO A 4 -6.23 -10.51 -20.13
C PRO A 4 -5.61 -9.92 -18.85
N PRO A 5 -6.36 -9.11 -18.09
CA PRO A 5 -5.86 -8.54 -16.85
C PRO A 5 -5.57 -9.65 -15.84
N GLU A 6 -4.51 -9.45 -15.05
CA GLU A 6 -4.14 -10.39 -14.00
C GLU A 6 -5.17 -10.40 -12.85
N GLU A 7 -5.32 -11.54 -12.18
CA GLU A 7 -6.25 -11.73 -11.06
C GLU A 7 -6.17 -10.64 -9.97
N PRO A 8 -4.99 -10.22 -9.45
CA PRO A 8 -4.94 -9.16 -8.44
C PRO A 8 -5.41 -7.80 -8.95
N PHE A 9 -5.25 -7.53 -10.25
CA PHE A 9 -5.73 -6.29 -10.88
C PHE A 9 -7.26 -6.26 -10.87
N VAL A 10 -7.89 -7.35 -11.33
CA VAL A 10 -9.35 -7.50 -11.33
C VAL A 10 -9.89 -7.40 -9.91
N LEU A 11 -9.26 -8.09 -8.95
CA LEU A 11 -9.67 -8.08 -7.56
C LEU A 11 -9.58 -6.66 -6.95
N ALA A 12 -8.51 -5.92 -7.20
CA ALA A 12 -8.40 -4.54 -6.74
C ALA A 12 -9.46 -3.64 -7.39
N ALA A 13 -9.72 -3.78 -8.68
CA ALA A 13 -10.75 -3.03 -9.40
C ALA A 13 -12.16 -3.24 -8.80
N LEU A 14 -12.52 -4.48 -8.46
CA LEU A 14 -13.82 -4.82 -7.86
C LEU A 14 -14.07 -4.08 -6.53
N PHE A 15 -13.03 -3.89 -5.72
CA PHE A 15 -13.14 -3.25 -4.40
C PHE A 15 -12.79 -1.77 -4.39
N LEU A 16 -12.36 -1.21 -5.53
CA LEU A 16 -11.80 0.13 -5.59
C LEU A 16 -12.81 1.20 -5.16
N GLU A 17 -14.03 1.14 -5.66
CA GLU A 17 -15.07 2.14 -5.34
C GLU A 17 -15.41 2.16 -3.85
N GLU A 18 -15.62 0.98 -3.24
CA GLU A 18 -15.89 0.89 -1.81
C GLU A 18 -14.67 1.32 -0.97
N PHE A 19 -13.47 0.95 -1.41
CA PHE A 19 -12.24 1.38 -0.78
C PHE A 19 -12.08 2.91 -0.82
N ALA A 20 -12.32 3.53 -1.96
CA ALA A 20 -12.20 4.97 -2.16
C ALA A 20 -13.18 5.77 -1.28
N ARG A 21 -14.42 5.26 -1.11
CA ARG A 21 -15.43 5.84 -0.21
C ARG A 21 -15.04 5.72 1.27
N LYS A 22 -14.44 4.59 1.67
CA LYS A 22 -13.97 4.40 3.06
C LYS A 22 -12.65 5.12 3.35
N CYS A 23 -11.93 5.54 2.30
CA CYS A 23 -10.65 6.24 2.38
C CYS A 23 -10.72 7.65 1.76
N PRO A 24 -11.39 8.64 2.39
CA PRO A 24 -11.37 10.03 1.93
C PRO A 24 -9.96 10.64 1.98
N ILE A 25 -9.74 11.63 1.11
CA ILE A 25 -8.43 12.28 0.87
C ILE A 25 -8.31 13.57 1.71
N ASP A 26 -9.24 13.83 2.62
CA ASP A 26 -9.40 15.05 3.43
C ASP A 26 -8.32 15.27 4.52
N GLY A 27 -7.15 14.66 4.34
CA GLY A 27 -5.91 15.05 4.99
C GLY A 27 -5.56 14.30 6.28
N GLN A 28 -6.55 13.71 6.97
CA GLN A 28 -6.32 13.08 8.29
C GLN A 28 -5.99 11.59 8.22
N GLN A 29 -6.35 10.89 7.15
CA GLN A 29 -6.10 9.46 7.08
C GLN A 29 -4.64 9.13 6.79
N HIS A 30 -4.07 8.27 7.62
CA HIS A 30 -2.72 7.75 7.44
C HIS A 30 -2.72 6.48 6.57
N ILE A 31 -1.59 6.19 5.93
CA ILE A 31 -1.43 4.97 5.11
C ILE A 31 -1.75 3.66 5.86
N GLY A 32 -1.50 3.62 7.18
CA GLY A 32 -1.84 2.47 8.01
C GLY A 32 -3.35 2.18 8.03
N GLU A 33 -4.16 3.24 7.97
CA GLU A 33 -5.61 3.13 7.93
C GLU A 33 -6.10 2.63 6.57
N ALA A 34 -5.55 3.17 5.49
CA ALA A 34 -5.79 2.66 4.14
C ALA A 34 -5.45 1.16 4.04
N LEU A 35 -4.31 0.73 4.61
CA LEU A 35 -3.94 -0.68 4.65
C LEU A 35 -4.92 -1.54 5.47
N ARG A 36 -5.40 -1.02 6.61
CA ARG A 36 -6.41 -1.69 7.44
C ARG A 36 -7.71 -1.89 6.67
N ILE A 37 -8.21 -0.84 6.01
CA ILE A 37 -9.45 -0.86 5.22
C ILE A 37 -9.34 -1.83 4.04
N ALA A 38 -8.22 -1.79 3.29
CA ALA A 38 -8.00 -2.72 2.18
C ALA A 38 -8.05 -4.19 2.64
N ASN A 39 -7.42 -4.52 3.79
CA ASN A 39 -7.50 -5.87 4.35
C ASN A 39 -8.93 -6.26 4.76
N GLN A 40 -9.70 -5.33 5.33
CA GLN A 40 -11.08 -5.60 5.74
C GLN A 40 -12.00 -5.90 4.56
N LEU A 41 -11.79 -5.21 3.42
CA LEU A 41 -12.55 -5.44 2.20
C LEU A 41 -12.17 -6.77 1.53
N LEU A 42 -10.87 -7.00 1.36
CA LEU A 42 -10.39 -8.15 0.59
C LEU A 42 -10.52 -9.49 1.35
N THR A 43 -10.33 -9.50 2.66
CA THR A 43 -10.22 -10.75 3.43
C THR A 43 -11.46 -11.65 3.32
N PRO A 44 -12.69 -11.16 3.51
CA PRO A 44 -13.88 -12.00 3.41
C PRO A 44 -14.04 -12.64 2.03
N HIS A 45 -13.83 -11.86 0.97
CA HIS A 45 -13.94 -12.33 -0.42
C HIS A 45 -12.87 -13.38 -0.74
N CYS A 46 -11.61 -13.07 -0.41
CA CYS A 46 -10.51 -14.02 -0.63
C CYS A 46 -10.68 -15.32 0.16
N GLN A 47 -11.24 -15.26 1.38
CA GLN A 47 -11.53 -16.45 2.17
C GLN A 47 -12.64 -17.29 1.55
N HIS A 48 -13.71 -16.66 1.10
CA HIS A 48 -14.85 -17.33 0.48
C HIS A 48 -14.44 -18.07 -0.80
N PHE A 49 -13.74 -17.39 -1.70
CA PHE A 49 -13.30 -17.95 -2.99
C PHE A 49 -11.94 -18.67 -2.92
N ARG A 50 -11.34 -18.80 -1.72
CA ARG A 50 -10.03 -19.42 -1.50
C ARG A 50 -8.91 -18.82 -2.37
N ILE A 51 -8.95 -17.50 -2.59
CA ILE A 51 -7.93 -16.76 -3.33
C ILE A 51 -6.60 -16.83 -2.58
N SER A 52 -5.51 -17.03 -3.33
CA SER A 52 -4.18 -17.18 -2.74
C SER A 52 -3.74 -15.94 -1.96
N HIS A 53 -2.87 -16.16 -0.96
CA HIS A 53 -2.27 -15.08 -0.19
C HIS A 53 -1.51 -14.08 -1.08
N GLY A 54 -0.82 -14.59 -2.12
CA GLY A 54 -0.05 -13.77 -3.06
C GLY A 54 -0.93 -12.81 -3.84
N VAL A 55 -2.01 -13.31 -4.43
CA VAL A 55 -2.99 -12.48 -5.16
C VAL A 55 -3.60 -11.42 -4.25
N ARG A 56 -4.05 -11.82 -3.05
CA ARG A 56 -4.59 -10.87 -2.06
C ARG A 56 -3.57 -9.80 -1.67
N HIS A 57 -2.31 -10.20 -1.49
CA HIS A 57 -1.24 -9.26 -1.14
C HIS A 57 -1.06 -8.21 -2.24
N ILE A 58 -0.95 -8.63 -3.50
CA ILE A 58 -0.77 -7.72 -4.64
C ILE A 58 -1.99 -6.80 -4.76
N ALA A 59 -3.22 -7.34 -4.73
CA ALA A 59 -4.44 -6.53 -4.80
C ALA A 59 -4.51 -5.46 -3.71
N ARG A 60 -4.08 -5.80 -2.48
CA ARG A 60 -3.98 -4.85 -1.38
C ARG A 60 -2.95 -3.74 -1.66
N GLU A 61 -1.78 -4.09 -2.20
CA GLU A 61 -0.78 -3.10 -2.58
C GLU A 61 -1.31 -2.17 -3.68
N LEU A 62 -2.10 -2.67 -4.64
CA LEU A 62 -2.75 -1.84 -5.67
C LEU A 62 -3.74 -0.84 -5.05
N LEU A 63 -4.61 -1.28 -4.14
CA LEU A 63 -5.55 -0.37 -3.45
C LEU A 63 -4.81 0.72 -2.64
N VAL A 64 -3.76 0.34 -1.90
CA VAL A 64 -2.93 1.31 -1.16
C VAL A 64 -2.15 2.23 -2.09
N GLY A 65 -1.74 1.74 -3.26
CA GLY A 65 -1.16 2.52 -4.34
C GLY A 65 -2.14 3.59 -4.82
N ILE A 66 -3.39 3.22 -5.06
CA ILE A 66 -4.44 4.17 -5.49
C ILE A 66 -4.72 5.22 -4.41
N PHE A 67 -4.74 4.84 -3.12
CA PHE A 67 -4.84 5.82 -2.04
C PHE A 67 -3.72 6.88 -2.11
N ARG A 68 -2.48 6.47 -2.42
CA ARG A 68 -1.36 7.41 -2.60
C ARG A 68 -1.54 8.28 -3.84
N LEU A 69 -1.93 7.68 -4.96
CA LEU A 69 -2.11 8.39 -6.24
C LEU A 69 -3.17 9.48 -6.11
N ARG A 70 -4.31 9.15 -5.51
CA ARG A 70 -5.43 10.06 -5.22
C ARG A 70 -5.04 11.26 -4.35
N ARG A 71 -4.08 11.10 -3.43
CA ARG A 71 -3.56 12.22 -2.61
C ARG A 71 -2.68 13.18 -3.39
N GLY A 72 -2.16 12.75 -4.53
CA GLY A 72 -1.18 13.48 -5.31
C GLY A 72 0.25 13.40 -4.76
N PRO A 73 1.20 13.99 -5.49
CA PRO A 73 2.61 13.98 -5.12
C PRO A 73 2.91 14.90 -3.92
N GLY A 74 4.13 14.82 -3.38
CA GLY A 74 4.65 15.63 -2.28
C GLY A 74 4.57 14.98 -0.90
N PHE A 75 3.99 13.78 -0.78
CA PHE A 75 3.87 13.09 0.50
C PHE A 75 5.12 12.27 0.87
N LYS A 76 5.31 12.06 2.18
CA LYS A 76 6.41 11.24 2.71
C LYS A 76 6.41 9.83 2.09
N GLY A 77 7.56 9.42 1.57
CA GLY A 77 7.74 8.10 0.97
C GLY A 77 7.34 7.99 -0.49
N GLU A 78 7.10 9.11 -1.19
CA GLU A 78 6.90 9.17 -2.65
C GLU A 78 8.04 8.49 -3.40
N ARG A 79 9.30 8.86 -3.14
CA ARG A 79 10.47 8.25 -3.82
C ARG A 79 10.50 6.73 -3.70
N ARG A 80 10.10 6.17 -2.55
CA ARG A 80 10.01 4.72 -2.35
C ARG A 80 8.85 4.13 -3.15
N PHE A 81 7.72 4.84 -3.21
CA PHE A 81 6.57 4.45 -3.99
C PHE A 81 6.87 4.44 -5.50
N LEU A 82 7.50 5.48 -6.04
CA LEU A 82 7.90 5.53 -7.46
C LEU A 82 8.84 4.38 -7.87
N ARG A 83 9.59 3.81 -6.93
CA ARG A 83 10.47 2.66 -7.16
C ARG A 83 9.82 1.30 -6.90
N HIS A 84 8.59 1.26 -6.39
CA HIS A 84 7.94 0.03 -6.02
C HIS A 84 7.44 -0.72 -7.27
N PRO A 85 7.65 -2.04 -7.38
CA PRO A 85 7.33 -2.81 -8.60
C PRO A 85 5.85 -2.76 -9.01
N GLN A 86 4.94 -2.59 -8.04
CA GLN A 86 3.49 -2.53 -8.29
C GLN A 86 2.96 -1.12 -8.59
N THR A 87 3.82 -0.10 -8.58
CA THR A 87 3.40 1.29 -8.85
C THR A 87 2.90 1.52 -10.26
N PRO A 88 3.56 0.99 -11.33
CA PRO A 88 3.03 1.10 -12.69
C PRO A 88 1.61 0.51 -12.81
N MET A 89 1.40 -0.68 -12.24
CA MET A 89 0.10 -1.35 -12.25
C MET A 89 -0.96 -0.58 -11.44
N SER A 90 -0.58 0.02 -10.31
CA SER A 90 -1.47 0.89 -9.53
C SER A 90 -1.88 2.13 -10.32
N LEU A 91 -0.96 2.70 -11.09
CA LEU A 91 -1.19 3.88 -11.92
C LEU A 91 -2.10 3.57 -13.11
N GLU A 92 -1.93 2.40 -13.73
CA GLU A 92 -2.82 1.91 -14.78
C GLU A 92 -4.26 1.75 -14.26
N LEU A 93 -4.44 1.05 -13.14
CA LEU A 93 -5.76 0.89 -12.52
C LEU A 93 -6.37 2.24 -12.12
N PHE A 94 -5.56 3.16 -11.58
CA PHE A 94 -6.02 4.50 -11.24
C PHE A 94 -6.51 5.28 -12.46
N ALA A 95 -5.77 5.25 -13.57
CA ALA A 95 -6.16 5.90 -14.82
C ALA A 95 -7.48 5.36 -15.38
N LEU A 96 -7.64 4.03 -15.43
CA LEU A 96 -8.88 3.40 -15.87
C LEU A 96 -10.06 3.79 -14.98
N TRP A 97 -9.83 3.89 -13.67
CA TRP A 97 -10.88 4.31 -12.74
C TRP A 97 -11.25 5.78 -12.93
N GLN A 98 -10.30 6.70 -13.11
CA GLN A 98 -10.59 8.10 -13.44
C GLN A 98 -11.41 8.22 -14.74
N GLN A 99 -11.00 7.48 -15.78
CA GLN A 99 -11.71 7.42 -17.04
C GLN A 99 -13.16 6.91 -16.86
N ALA A 100 -13.35 5.87 -16.05
CA ALA A 100 -14.68 5.31 -15.77
C ALA A 100 -15.58 6.27 -14.97
N GLN A 101 -15.01 7.13 -14.13
CA GLN A 101 -15.74 8.16 -13.37
C GLN A 101 -15.99 9.43 -14.19
N GLY A 102 -15.41 9.55 -15.40
CA GLY A 102 -15.44 10.79 -16.17
C GLY A 102 -14.61 11.91 -15.55
N GLU A 103 -13.64 11.58 -14.70
CA GLU A 103 -12.69 12.54 -14.12
C GLU A 103 -11.58 12.89 -15.13
N ASP A 104 -10.99 14.06 -14.95
CA ASP A 104 -9.83 14.49 -15.71
C ASP A 104 -8.57 13.68 -15.35
N GLU A 105 -7.82 13.28 -16.37
CA GLU A 105 -6.59 12.48 -16.25
C GLU A 105 -5.37 13.30 -15.79
N THR A 106 -5.52 14.59 -15.50
CA THR A 106 -4.40 15.46 -15.06
C THR A 106 -3.58 14.86 -13.93
N LEU A 107 -4.22 14.26 -12.92
CA LEU A 107 -3.51 13.64 -11.81
C LEU A 107 -2.78 12.36 -12.21
N ALA A 108 -3.41 11.49 -13.02
CA ALA A 108 -2.76 10.31 -13.57
C ALA A 108 -1.55 10.70 -14.44
N ASN A 109 -1.68 11.72 -15.28
CA ASN A 109 -0.61 12.24 -16.13
C ASN A 109 0.57 12.77 -15.31
N ALA A 110 0.31 13.54 -14.25
CA ALA A 110 1.36 14.01 -13.34
C ALA A 110 2.16 12.85 -12.74
N TRP A 111 1.48 11.77 -12.34
CA TRP A 111 2.14 10.56 -11.84
C TRP A 111 2.91 9.80 -12.93
N ARG A 112 2.40 9.71 -14.15
CA ARG A 112 3.10 9.11 -15.30
C ARG A 112 4.43 9.83 -15.55
N GLU A 113 4.44 11.15 -15.52
CA GLU A 113 5.66 11.94 -15.68
C GLU A 113 6.67 11.70 -14.55
N LEU A 114 6.21 11.67 -13.29
CA LEU A 114 7.09 11.40 -12.15
C LEU A 114 7.69 10.00 -12.20
N LEU A 115 6.90 9.01 -12.63
CA LEU A 115 7.36 7.64 -12.80
C LEU A 115 8.40 7.53 -13.92
N ALA A 116 8.19 8.21 -15.05
CA ALA A 116 9.12 8.25 -16.17
C ALA A 116 10.46 8.95 -15.81
N LYS A 117 10.43 9.97 -14.95
CA LYS A 117 11.62 10.68 -14.45
C LYS A 117 12.35 9.90 -13.34
N SER A 118 11.70 8.93 -12.71
CA SER A 118 12.32 8.13 -11.65
C SER A 118 13.29 7.11 -12.26
N PRO A 119 14.56 7.04 -11.82
CA PRO A 119 15.47 6.03 -12.33
C PRO A 119 14.90 4.64 -12.03
N ALA A 120 14.73 3.83 -13.08
CA ALA A 120 14.40 2.42 -12.97
C ALA A 120 15.40 1.75 -12.03
N GLN A 121 14.92 0.93 -11.08
CA GLN A 121 15.84 0.14 -10.26
C GLN A 121 16.68 -0.77 -11.17
N PRO A 122 18.01 -0.81 -11.03
CA PRO A 122 18.74 -2.02 -11.34
C PRO A 122 18.24 -3.10 -10.38
N GLN A 123 17.71 -4.22 -10.90
CA GLN A 123 17.15 -5.33 -10.12
C GLN A 123 18.19 -6.11 -9.28
N ASN A 124 19.42 -5.60 -9.11
CA ASN A 124 20.56 -6.30 -8.53
C ASN A 124 21.39 -5.44 -7.55
N GLU A 125 20.77 -4.59 -6.74
CA GLU A 125 21.45 -4.15 -5.51
C GLU A 125 21.11 -5.15 -4.40
N PRO A 126 22.08 -5.93 -3.89
CA PRO A 126 21.86 -6.71 -2.68
C PRO A 126 21.41 -5.74 -1.57
N PRO A 127 20.63 -6.21 -0.58
CA PRO A 127 20.31 -5.39 0.58
C PRO A 127 21.62 -4.79 1.09
N PRO A 128 21.70 -3.48 1.41
CA PRO A 128 22.86 -2.98 2.13
C PRO A 128 23.01 -3.89 3.34
N GLU A 129 24.16 -4.57 3.43
CA GLU A 129 24.52 -5.40 4.57
C GLU A 129 24.05 -4.65 5.81
N GLN A 130 23.05 -5.21 6.49
CA GLN A 130 22.61 -4.70 7.76
C GLN A 130 23.81 -4.86 8.66
N GLN A 131 24.54 -3.76 8.82
CA GLN A 131 25.54 -3.56 9.83
C GLN A 131 24.99 -4.18 11.11
N GLN A 132 25.71 -5.20 11.57
CA GLN A 132 25.50 -5.88 12.83
C GLN A 132 25.43 -4.80 13.93
N GLY A 133 24.20 -4.42 14.27
CA GLY A 133 23.90 -3.16 14.93
C GLY A 133 23.09 -3.33 16.21
N ARG A 134 23.67 -4.09 17.14
CA ARG A 134 23.37 -4.19 18.59
C ARG A 134 22.08 -4.91 19.03
N PRO A 135 22.18 -5.85 19.99
CA PRO A 135 21.02 -6.51 20.57
C PRO A 135 20.16 -5.49 21.32
N ARG A 136 18.87 -5.45 20.98
CA ARG A 136 17.83 -4.77 21.77
C ARG A 136 17.91 -5.27 23.21
N ARG A 137 18.48 -4.46 24.11
CA ARG A 137 18.45 -4.70 25.55
C ARG A 137 17.00 -4.89 25.97
N ARG A 138 16.61 -6.13 26.29
CA ARG A 138 15.38 -6.44 27.00
C ARG A 138 15.38 -5.64 28.30
N ARG A 139 14.55 -4.60 28.40
CA ARG A 139 14.33 -3.90 29.67
C ARG A 139 13.81 -4.91 30.69
N PRO A 140 14.46 -5.10 31.85
CA PRO A 140 13.95 -5.97 32.89
C PRO A 140 12.64 -5.37 33.42
N ARG A 141 11.56 -6.16 33.40
CA ARG A 141 10.34 -5.87 34.14
C ARG A 141 10.70 -5.74 35.62
N ARG A 142 10.68 -4.52 36.16
CA ARG A 142 10.73 -4.27 37.61
C ARG A 142 9.56 -5.03 38.23
N ARG A 143 9.84 -6.17 38.87
CA ARG A 143 8.92 -6.80 39.83
C ARG A 143 8.68 -5.77 40.93
N SER A 144 7.46 -5.26 41.04
CA SER A 144 7.06 -4.50 42.21
C SER A 144 7.21 -5.42 43.42
N ARG A 145 8.07 -5.00 44.35
CA ARG A 145 8.18 -5.62 45.67
C ARG A 145 6.84 -5.40 46.38
N LYS A 146 6.18 -6.49 46.78
CA LYS A 146 5.10 -6.48 47.77
C LYS A 146 5.58 -5.75 49.03
N PRO A 147 4.80 -4.84 49.64
CA PRO A 147 5.10 -4.32 50.97
C PRO A 147 4.95 -5.44 52.00
N ARG A 148 5.94 -5.58 52.89
CA ARG A 148 5.81 -6.39 54.11
C ARG A 148 4.89 -5.64 55.08
N PRO A 149 3.94 -6.29 55.74
CA PRO A 149 3.20 -5.69 56.84
C PRO A 149 4.08 -5.64 58.10
N ASN A 150 3.96 -4.55 58.85
CA ASN A 150 4.54 -4.40 60.18
C ASN A 150 3.92 -5.42 61.14
N ALA A 151 4.77 -6.15 61.84
CA ALA A 151 4.54 -6.73 63.17
C ALA A 151 5.87 -6.62 63.92
#